data_AF-A0AAE1Z9V1-F1
#
_entry.id   AF-A0AAE1Z9V1-F1
#
_cell.length_a   1.000
_cell.length_b   1.000
_cell.length_c   1.000
_cell.angle_alpha   90.00
_cell.angle_beta   90.00
_cell.angle_gamma   90.00
#
_symmetry.space_group_name_H-M   'P 1'
#
loop_
_entity.id
_entity.type
_entity.pdbx_description
1 polymer ?
#
loop_
_entity_poly.entity_id
_entity_poly.type
_entity_poly.pdbx_seq_one_letter_code
_entity_poly.pdbx_strand_id
1 'polypeptide(L)'
;MIIVIQWVDVYLQLFRASKCLSYNTKQLSSSYCSLFYNMGNICIYLCPQNSNRFISTSELDATHYDSDVKGLCANEDIPASTVNENNDLDEHKTTSAFKGLIPKHVLKSSDGNRNRSNALSKSVSYSLQGPKVIKEYVNFPFLIDNEIGNWITKSRFMFILRGPPGSGKSFLSDCIRTRFPMAKICSADDFWYLESNGFEYQFDINRLNEAHEWCHNNAYNAVRFGHSPVVIDNTNTRSWETRHYTDLARRFHYFVIMVIPQTPWRFDAETLSMRNVHFVSLDTIEAKVRNFEHIYPLYYGWFWSTPPNAAYSEHHTVNRSLHGITKSERRRKSSIHSDPCIEVDRLLRWAWDAVNTIMELPGVRNELVNSFGFPQDATIQDVLTHWESATVPNFGTGLTACSTPSIPHITAMYSKYGRAFGAEYYALRRSVNETLLGKLFTVQITGLVITPRTIGARVKLPNDEVTRHLWASDDQEVVFPGNCGIMHVNRPTGCRAHVTIAVAPGVSPVETGRDLLRVVDMELNNRPGDHVAIIKNGSVRRLVIPKLNSNTSPEHCLAQVATESSNYHLRNSNDHNMNHAHADCSSQILLSDYEVIYVYDLDFPHQYRVTFAASY
;
A
#
# COMPACT_ATOMS: atom_id res chain seq x y z
N MET A 1 -16.75 -27.50 -33.99
CA MET A 1 -18.08 -27.73 -33.40
C MET A 1 -18.63 -29.13 -33.75
N ILE A 2 -17.80 -30.18 -33.63
CA ILE A 2 -18.15 -31.60 -33.82
C ILE A 2 -17.58 -32.49 -32.69
N ILE A 3 -16.77 -31.94 -31.77
CA ILE A 3 -16.20 -32.67 -30.61
C ILE A 3 -17.09 -32.56 -29.34
N VAL A 4 -18.11 -31.70 -29.36
CA VAL A 4 -19.05 -31.52 -28.23
C VAL A 4 -20.23 -32.51 -28.27
N ILE A 5 -20.44 -33.23 -29.38
CA ILE A 5 -21.57 -34.17 -29.53
C ILE A 5 -21.20 -35.59 -29.05
N GLN A 6 -19.92 -35.96 -28.99
CA GLN A 6 -19.52 -37.32 -28.55
C GLN A 6 -19.48 -37.54 -27.03
N TRP A 7 -19.55 -36.48 -26.21
CA TRP A 7 -19.56 -36.61 -24.73
C TRP A 7 -20.96 -36.66 -24.12
N VAL A 8 -22.00 -36.27 -24.87
CA VAL A 8 -23.39 -36.30 -24.39
C VAL A 8 -23.99 -37.71 -24.49
N ASP A 9 -23.60 -38.49 -25.51
CA ASP A 9 -24.11 -39.86 -25.70
C ASP A 9 -23.53 -40.87 -24.69
N VAL A 10 -22.29 -40.68 -24.23
CA VAL A 10 -21.68 -41.54 -23.19
C VAL A 10 -22.33 -41.29 -21.81
N TYR A 11 -22.70 -40.05 -21.51
CA TYR A 11 -23.35 -39.69 -20.25
C TYR A 11 -24.81 -40.19 -20.18
N LEU A 12 -25.52 -40.21 -21.30
CA LEU A 12 -26.91 -40.72 -21.40
C LEU A 12 -27.00 -42.26 -21.38
N GLN A 13 -25.96 -42.97 -21.83
CA GLN A 13 -25.90 -44.43 -21.72
C GLN A 13 -25.57 -44.89 -20.27
N LEU A 14 -24.72 -44.17 -19.54
CA LEU A 14 -24.46 -44.45 -18.12
C LEU A 14 -25.67 -44.16 -17.22
N PHE A 15 -26.48 -43.15 -17.56
CA PHE A 15 -27.70 -42.82 -16.81
C PHE A 15 -28.88 -43.79 -17.06
N ARG A 16 -28.86 -44.54 -18.17
CA ARG A 16 -29.85 -45.60 -18.45
C ARG A 16 -29.47 -46.94 -17.81
N ALA A 17 -28.18 -47.20 -17.58
CA ALA A 17 -27.71 -48.40 -16.86
C ALA A 17 -27.99 -48.34 -15.34
N SER A 18 -28.02 -47.15 -14.72
CA SER A 18 -28.30 -47.01 -13.28
C SER A 18 -29.79 -47.14 -12.92
N LYS A 19 -30.71 -46.98 -13.88
CA LYS A 19 -32.16 -47.16 -13.66
C LYS A 19 -32.65 -48.61 -13.79
N CYS A 20 -31.83 -49.53 -14.30
CA CYS A 20 -32.16 -50.96 -14.36
C CYS A 20 -31.71 -51.78 -13.13
N LEU A 21 -31.04 -51.16 -12.15
CA LEU A 21 -30.59 -51.82 -10.91
C LEU A 21 -31.42 -51.45 -9.66
N SER A 22 -32.57 -50.79 -9.82
CA SER A 22 -33.48 -50.41 -8.73
C SER A 22 -34.85 -51.09 -8.79
N TYR A 23 -34.92 -52.32 -9.32
CA TYR A 23 -36.12 -53.16 -9.24
C TYR A 23 -35.71 -54.61 -9.00
N ASN A 24 -35.30 -54.92 -7.76
CA ASN A 24 -35.52 -56.21 -7.09
C ASN A 24 -34.79 -56.21 -5.76
N THR A 25 -35.54 -55.99 -4.67
CA THR A 25 -35.66 -56.88 -3.49
C THR A 25 -36.18 -56.08 -2.30
N LYS A 26 -37.50 -56.06 -2.14
CA LYS A 26 -38.15 -56.03 -0.83
C LYS A 26 -38.32 -57.49 -0.39
N GLN A 27 -37.63 -57.88 0.68
CA GLN A 27 -37.98 -58.89 1.70
C GLN A 27 -36.71 -59.60 2.18
N LEU A 28 -36.32 -59.28 3.42
CA LEU A 28 -35.57 -60.08 4.42
C LEU A 28 -35.25 -59.09 5.55
N SER A 29 -36.20 -58.87 6.47
CA SER A 29 -36.34 -59.53 7.76
C SER A 29 -35.63 -58.77 8.89
N SER A 30 -36.46 -58.10 9.71
CA SER A 30 -36.31 -57.86 11.14
C SER A 30 -35.10 -58.53 11.81
N SER A 31 -33.97 -57.82 11.93
CA SER A 31 -32.93 -58.02 12.98
C SER A 31 -31.82 -56.95 12.91
N TYR A 32 -32.13 -55.65 12.86
CA TYR A 32 -31.15 -54.59 13.17
C TYR A 32 -31.80 -53.32 13.77
N CYS A 33 -32.97 -53.46 14.42
CA CYS A 33 -33.67 -52.37 15.12
C CYS A 33 -33.39 -52.32 16.64
N SER A 34 -32.35 -52.98 17.15
CA SER A 34 -32.00 -52.95 18.59
C SER A 34 -30.66 -52.28 18.92
N LEU A 35 -30.03 -51.57 17.97
CA LEU A 35 -28.79 -50.79 18.22
C LEU A 35 -28.93 -49.28 18.03
N PHE A 36 -30.12 -48.77 17.70
CA PHE A 36 -30.39 -47.34 17.51
C PHE A 36 -31.37 -46.73 18.54
N TYR A 37 -31.64 -47.43 19.65
CA TYR A 37 -32.57 -46.98 20.69
C TYR A 37 -31.90 -46.53 22.00
N ASN A 38 -30.58 -46.32 22.02
CA ASN A 38 -29.88 -45.73 23.15
C ASN A 38 -28.82 -44.74 22.66
N MET A 39 -29.23 -43.49 22.42
CA MET A 39 -28.45 -42.25 22.60
C MET A 39 -29.23 -41.10 21.96
N GLY A 40 -30.20 -40.59 22.71
CA GLY A 40 -30.98 -39.40 22.37
C GLY A 40 -31.72 -38.90 23.60
N ASN A 41 -31.20 -37.80 24.17
CA ASN A 41 -31.86 -36.85 25.08
C ASN A 41 -32.25 -37.31 26.50
N ILE A 42 -31.38 -36.97 27.46
CA ILE A 42 -31.80 -36.34 28.72
C ILE A 42 -31.03 -35.02 28.85
N CYS A 43 -31.77 -33.91 28.79
CA CYS A 43 -31.33 -32.58 29.22
C CYS A 43 -31.76 -32.34 30.68
N ILE A 44 -31.12 -31.33 31.30
CA ILE A 44 -31.56 -30.52 32.46
C ILE A 44 -31.09 -30.99 33.85
N TYR A 45 -30.68 -29.99 34.65
CA TYR A 45 -29.97 -29.94 35.94
C TYR A 45 -28.45 -29.97 35.72
N LEU A 46 -27.67 -28.90 35.95
CA LEU A 46 -27.70 -27.96 37.07
C LEU A 46 -26.98 -26.64 36.72
N CYS A 47 -27.62 -25.50 36.98
CA CYS A 47 -26.96 -24.30 37.46
C CYS A 47 -27.33 -24.19 38.95
N PRO A 48 -26.36 -23.98 39.87
CA PRO A 48 -26.49 -22.75 40.67
C PRO A 48 -25.16 -22.11 41.11
N GLN A 49 -25.16 -20.78 41.08
CA GLN A 49 -24.77 -19.85 42.15
C GLN A 49 -23.63 -20.23 43.11
N ASN A 50 -22.61 -19.36 43.12
CA ASN A 50 -21.61 -19.07 44.16
C ASN A 50 -21.76 -19.76 45.54
N SER A 51 -20.71 -20.46 45.97
CA SER A 51 -20.12 -20.30 47.33
C SER A 51 -18.85 -21.14 47.51
N ASN A 52 -17.86 -20.52 48.16
CA ASN A 52 -16.57 -21.08 48.58
C ASN A 52 -16.69 -22.41 49.34
N ARG A 53 -15.74 -23.34 49.13
CA ARG A 53 -15.01 -24.04 50.21
C ARG A 53 -13.89 -24.95 49.67
N PHE A 54 -12.78 -24.92 50.42
CA PHE A 54 -11.51 -25.63 50.32
C PHE A 54 -11.59 -27.16 50.56
N ILE A 55 -10.42 -27.81 50.37
CA ILE A 55 -9.92 -29.14 50.85
C ILE A 55 -9.96 -30.24 49.76
N SER A 56 -9.02 -31.18 49.57
CA SER A 56 -7.57 -31.41 49.81
C SER A 56 -7.31 -32.90 49.42
N THR A 57 -6.05 -33.27 49.13
CA THR A 57 -5.46 -34.63 49.04
C THR A 57 -5.85 -35.49 47.82
N SER A 58 -5.00 -36.33 47.20
CA SER A 58 -3.55 -36.64 47.26
C SER A 58 -3.23 -37.65 46.14
N GLU A 59 -2.07 -37.48 45.50
CA GLU A 59 -1.15 -38.48 44.89
C GLU A 59 -1.70 -39.74 44.18
N LEU A 60 -1.39 -39.88 42.88
CA LEU A 60 -0.51 -40.94 42.33
C LEU A 60 -0.32 -40.81 40.80
N ASP A 61 0.91 -41.08 40.37
CA ASP A 61 1.56 -40.85 39.07
C ASP A 61 0.95 -41.54 37.83
N ALA A 62 1.03 -40.87 36.66
CA ALA A 62 1.84 -41.29 35.50
C ALA A 62 1.57 -40.46 34.20
N THR A 63 2.61 -39.74 33.76
CA THR A 63 3.05 -39.49 32.35
C THR A 63 2.20 -38.69 31.34
N HIS A 64 2.63 -37.43 31.15
CA HIS A 64 2.99 -36.71 29.91
C HIS A 64 2.03 -36.50 28.70
N TYR A 65 1.93 -35.20 28.35
CA TYR A 65 1.52 -34.51 27.12
C TYR A 65 0.09 -33.95 27.01
N ASP A 66 0.01 -32.68 27.43
CA ASP A 66 -0.60 -31.52 26.76
C ASP A 66 -2.14 -31.35 26.83
N SER A 67 -2.58 -30.64 27.86
CA SER A 67 -3.92 -30.06 27.97
C SER A 67 -3.85 -28.66 28.59
N ASP A 68 -3.62 -27.62 27.77
CA ASP A 68 -3.70 -26.22 28.23
C ASP A 68 -4.64 -25.39 27.33
N VAL A 69 -5.94 -25.69 27.40
CA VAL A 69 -7.00 -24.73 27.08
C VAL A 69 -8.07 -24.81 28.18
N LYS A 70 -7.71 -24.41 29.41
CA LYS A 70 -8.62 -23.99 30.49
C LYS A 70 -7.81 -23.56 31.72
N GLY A 71 -7.58 -22.25 31.87
CA GLY A 71 -6.88 -21.73 33.05
C GLY A 71 -6.35 -20.31 32.93
N LEU A 72 -7.15 -19.37 32.41
CA LEU A 72 -6.79 -17.94 32.43
C LEU A 72 -8.00 -17.13 32.88
N CYS A 73 -8.35 -17.26 34.16
CA CYS A 73 -9.18 -16.32 34.94
C CYS A 73 -9.14 -16.71 36.42
N ALA A 74 -8.05 -16.39 37.13
CA ALA A 74 -8.04 -16.19 38.58
C ALA A 74 -6.71 -15.51 38.96
N ASN A 75 -6.79 -14.24 39.36
CA ASN A 75 -5.74 -13.60 40.14
C ASN A 75 -6.18 -13.59 41.61
N GLU A 76 -5.16 -13.72 42.48
CA GLU A 76 -5.09 -13.51 43.93
C GLU A 76 -4.95 -14.79 44.75
N ASP A 77 -3.72 -15.06 45.23
CA ASP A 77 -3.41 -14.82 46.64
C ASP A 77 -1.90 -14.89 46.92
N ILE A 78 -1.45 -13.95 47.74
CA ILE A 78 -0.10 -13.83 48.29
C ILE A 78 -0.01 -14.71 49.55
N PRO A 79 1.08 -15.45 49.78
CA PRO A 79 1.51 -15.78 51.14
C PRO A 79 2.77 -14.99 51.49
N ALA A 80 2.65 -14.24 52.58
CA ALA A 80 3.76 -13.65 53.30
C ALA A 80 4.62 -14.74 53.95
N SER A 81 5.94 -14.57 53.90
CA SER A 81 6.82 -15.02 54.98
C SER A 81 8.02 -14.07 55.12
N THR A 82 8.03 -13.37 56.27
CA THR A 82 9.17 -13.13 57.17
C THR A 82 10.54 -12.79 56.58
N VAL A 83 10.84 -11.48 56.65
CA VAL A 83 11.97 -10.86 57.40
C VAL A 83 13.25 -11.69 57.53
N ASN A 84 14.32 -11.18 56.91
CA ASN A 84 15.54 -10.80 57.63
C ASN A 84 16.37 -9.82 56.79
N GLU A 85 16.33 -8.54 57.20
CA GLU A 85 17.41 -7.60 56.94
C GLU A 85 18.61 -8.04 57.79
N ASN A 86 19.75 -8.29 57.15
CA ASN A 86 21.05 -8.18 57.81
C ASN A 86 21.71 -6.91 57.26
N ASN A 87 21.75 -5.90 58.13
CA ASN A 87 22.73 -4.83 58.09
C ASN A 87 24.13 -5.41 58.29
N ASP A 88 25.13 -4.83 57.63
CA ASP A 88 26.48 -4.69 58.16
C ASP A 88 27.16 -3.52 57.43
N LEU A 89 27.13 -2.35 58.08
CA LEU A 89 28.11 -1.28 57.84
C LEU A 89 28.66 -0.82 59.20
N ASP A 90 29.97 -1.02 59.28
CA ASP A 90 30.99 -0.25 59.98
C ASP A 90 31.19 -0.41 61.50
N GLU A 91 32.28 -1.11 61.80
CA GLU A 91 32.97 -1.14 63.08
C GLU A 91 34.14 -0.13 63.04
N HIS A 92 34.12 0.87 63.92
CA HIS A 92 35.21 1.03 64.89
C HIS A 92 34.88 1.99 66.05
N LYS A 93 34.96 1.39 67.24
CA LYS A 93 35.51 1.90 68.51
C LYS A 93 34.70 2.91 69.36
N THR A 94 34.13 2.29 70.40
CA THR A 94 34.23 2.60 71.85
C THR A 94 33.46 3.78 72.49
N THR A 95 32.67 3.33 73.48
CA THR A 95 32.40 3.87 74.84
C THR A 95 31.21 4.80 75.13
N SER A 96 30.31 4.20 75.92
CA SER A 96 29.61 4.71 77.11
C SER A 96 28.49 5.76 76.98
N ALA A 97 27.26 5.21 77.02
CA ALA A 97 26.27 5.34 78.11
C ALA A 97 25.37 6.59 78.24
N PHE A 98 24.10 6.25 78.52
CA PHE A 98 22.99 7.00 79.20
C PHE A 98 21.86 7.68 78.40
N LYS A 99 20.77 6.89 78.21
CA LYS A 99 19.32 7.08 78.57
C LYS A 99 18.60 8.46 78.48
N GLY A 100 17.38 8.41 77.90
CA GLY A 100 16.17 9.21 78.25
C GLY A 100 15.27 9.53 77.03
N LEU A 101 14.13 8.86 76.79
CA LEU A 101 12.72 9.10 77.25
C LEU A 101 11.95 10.30 76.60
N ILE A 102 10.98 10.00 75.70
CA ILE A 102 9.52 10.38 75.65
C ILE A 102 9.11 11.90 75.73
N PRO A 103 8.00 12.46 75.15
CA PRO A 103 7.28 12.35 73.84
C PRO A 103 6.53 13.69 73.35
N LYS A 104 5.61 13.57 72.35
CA LYS A 104 4.36 14.37 72.06
C LYS A 104 4.41 15.85 71.52
N HIS A 105 3.69 16.11 70.40
CA HIS A 105 2.54 17.05 70.18
C HIS A 105 2.35 17.35 68.66
N VAL A 106 1.21 17.04 68.01
CA VAL A 106 -0.02 17.83 67.73
C VAL A 106 0.18 19.19 67.02
N LEU A 107 -0.36 19.37 65.80
CA LEU A 107 -1.33 20.45 65.42
C LEU A 107 -1.72 20.43 63.93
N LYS A 108 -2.99 20.83 63.67
CA LYS A 108 -3.69 20.99 62.38
C LYS A 108 -3.66 22.45 61.89
N SER A 109 -3.72 22.67 60.57
CA SER A 109 -4.39 23.78 59.83
C SER A 109 -4.06 23.65 58.32
N SER A 110 -5.00 23.42 57.39
CA SER A 110 -6.03 24.25 56.73
C SER A 110 -5.62 24.82 55.35
N ASP A 111 -6.53 24.62 54.38
CA ASP A 111 -6.78 25.33 53.12
C ASP A 111 -5.95 25.08 51.84
N GLY A 112 -6.67 24.95 50.71
CA GLY A 112 -6.16 25.34 49.39
C GLY A 112 -6.45 24.43 48.18
N ASN A 113 -7.71 24.39 47.76
CA ASN A 113 -8.24 24.09 46.41
C ASN A 113 -7.21 23.97 45.24
N ARG A 114 -7.08 22.79 44.60
CA ARG A 114 -6.50 22.65 43.23
C ARG A 114 -7.13 21.53 42.40
N ASN A 115 -7.54 21.93 41.21
CA ASN A 115 -8.12 21.16 40.11
C ASN A 115 -7.30 19.91 39.74
N ARG A 116 -8.02 18.79 39.58
CA ARG A 116 -7.58 17.58 38.88
C ARG A 116 -7.64 17.79 37.37
N SER A 117 -6.50 17.71 36.70
CA SER A 117 -6.37 17.12 35.37
C SER A 117 -4.90 17.08 34.97
N ASN A 118 -4.24 15.97 35.25
CA ASN A 118 -3.03 15.55 34.57
C ASN A 118 -2.98 14.01 34.63
N ALA A 119 -3.70 13.37 33.72
CA ALA A 119 -3.51 11.96 33.42
C ALA A 119 -2.61 11.86 32.18
N LEU A 120 -1.36 11.55 32.47
CA LEU A 120 -0.23 11.27 31.60
C LEU A 120 -0.61 10.29 30.48
N SER A 121 -0.37 10.69 29.23
CA SER A 121 -0.44 9.83 28.04
C SER A 121 0.63 8.74 28.12
N LYS A 122 0.27 7.57 28.65
CA LYS A 122 1.08 6.35 28.54
C LYS A 122 1.01 5.85 27.10
N SER A 123 2.15 5.86 26.41
CA SER A 123 2.37 5.10 25.18
C SER A 123 2.24 3.61 25.49
N VAL A 124 1.15 2.98 25.05
CA VAL A 124 0.93 1.54 25.21
C VAL A 124 1.79 0.81 24.17
N SER A 125 2.82 0.08 24.61
CA SER A 125 3.54 -0.86 23.75
C SER A 125 2.75 -2.17 23.70
N TYR A 126 2.21 -2.51 22.53
CA TYR A 126 1.55 -3.80 22.33
C TYR A 126 2.60 -4.87 22.03
N SER A 127 3.09 -5.52 23.09
CA SER A 127 3.90 -6.73 22.96
C SER A 127 2.96 -7.91 22.70
N LEU A 128 3.04 -8.55 21.54
CA LEU A 128 2.46 -9.87 21.28
C LEU A 128 3.13 -10.89 22.23
N GLN A 129 2.53 -11.10 23.42
CA GLN A 129 2.96 -12.11 24.37
C GLN A 129 2.34 -13.44 23.98
N GLY A 130 3.04 -14.19 23.11
CA GLY A 130 2.71 -15.58 22.76
C GLY A 130 3.97 -16.46 22.77
N PRO A 131 3.80 -17.80 22.73
CA PRO A 131 4.89 -18.77 22.61
C PRO A 131 5.90 -18.36 21.52
N LYS A 132 7.20 -18.64 21.75
CA LYS A 132 8.28 -18.28 20.82
C LYS A 132 8.02 -18.76 19.38
N VAL A 133 7.40 -19.93 19.24
CA VAL A 133 7.00 -20.55 17.96
C VAL A 133 5.95 -19.72 17.21
N ILE A 134 5.02 -19.05 17.90
CA ILE A 134 4.04 -18.17 17.27
C ILE A 134 4.72 -16.96 16.65
N LYS A 135 5.71 -16.37 17.34
CA LYS A 135 6.45 -15.19 16.85
C LYS A 135 7.20 -15.45 15.56
N GLU A 136 7.64 -16.69 15.32
CA GLU A 136 8.36 -17.07 14.09
C GLU A 136 7.45 -17.05 12.84
N TYR A 137 6.14 -17.33 12.99
CA TYR A 137 5.21 -17.42 11.85
C TYR A 137 4.45 -16.12 11.54
N VAL A 138 4.59 -15.10 12.39
CA VAL A 138 3.94 -13.79 12.23
C VAL A 138 4.95 -12.63 12.16
N ASN A 139 6.14 -12.91 11.62
CA ASN A 139 7.21 -11.92 11.45
C ASN A 139 6.95 -10.99 10.24
N PHE A 140 5.82 -10.29 10.29
CA PHE A 140 5.45 -9.30 9.30
C PHE A 140 5.76 -7.89 9.83
N PRO A 141 6.42 -7.02 9.03
CA PRO A 141 6.71 -5.65 9.46
C PRO A 141 5.47 -4.90 9.97
N PHE A 142 4.30 -5.09 9.35
CA PHE A 142 3.06 -4.45 9.77
C PHE A 142 2.53 -4.93 11.14
N LEU A 143 2.96 -6.09 11.65
CA LEU A 143 2.58 -6.58 12.98
C LEU A 143 3.55 -6.14 14.07
N ILE A 144 4.84 -6.08 13.75
CA ILE A 144 5.92 -5.93 14.74
C ILE A 144 6.50 -4.51 14.80
N ASP A 145 6.44 -3.76 13.71
CA ASP A 145 7.00 -2.41 13.62
C ASP A 145 5.93 -1.37 14.00
N ASN A 146 6.22 -0.59 15.05
CA ASN A 146 5.30 0.43 15.56
C ASN A 146 5.12 1.60 14.60
N GLU A 147 6.16 1.98 13.86
CA GLU A 147 6.08 3.07 12.91
C GLU A 147 5.21 2.68 11.71
N ILE A 148 5.44 1.48 11.15
CA ILE A 148 4.62 0.95 10.05
C ILE A 148 3.17 0.76 10.51
N GLY A 149 2.95 0.20 11.71
CA GLY A 149 1.59 0.05 12.24
C GLY A 149 0.87 1.39 12.43
N ASN A 150 1.56 2.42 12.93
CA ASN A 150 0.99 3.76 13.05
C ASN A 150 0.74 4.41 11.67
N TRP A 151 1.58 4.12 10.68
CA TRP A 151 1.39 4.60 9.32
C TRP A 151 0.16 3.97 8.65
N ILE A 152 -0.04 2.66 8.82
CA ILE A 152 -1.18 1.91 8.28
C ILE A 152 -2.51 2.47 8.79
N THR A 153 -2.62 2.75 10.10
CA THR A 153 -3.87 3.27 10.69
C THR A 153 -4.24 4.68 10.21
N LYS A 154 -3.25 5.42 9.69
CA LYS A 154 -3.40 6.78 9.14
C LYS A 154 -3.40 6.83 7.62
N SER A 155 -3.43 5.67 6.97
CA SER A 155 -3.40 5.52 5.52
C SER A 155 -4.49 4.54 5.09
N ARG A 156 -4.64 4.30 3.78
CA ARG A 156 -5.57 3.30 3.24
C ARG A 156 -4.83 2.01 2.88
N PHE A 157 -4.96 0.97 3.70
CA PHE A 157 -4.33 -0.33 3.46
C PHE A 157 -5.35 -1.46 3.38
N MET A 158 -5.14 -2.37 2.43
CA MET A 158 -5.89 -3.59 2.27
C MET A 158 -4.92 -4.78 2.32
N PHE A 159 -5.13 -5.67 3.29
CA PHE A 159 -4.45 -6.96 3.36
C PHE A 159 -5.32 -7.99 2.68
N ILE A 160 -4.83 -8.59 1.60
CA ILE A 160 -5.49 -9.74 0.98
C ILE A 160 -4.72 -10.98 1.42
N LEU A 161 -5.30 -11.75 2.33
CA LEU A 161 -4.70 -12.99 2.80
C LEU A 161 -4.80 -14.04 1.70
N ARG A 162 -3.77 -14.86 1.53
CA ARG A 162 -3.67 -15.87 0.47
C ARG A 162 -3.15 -17.18 1.02
N GLY A 163 -3.81 -18.27 0.69
CA GLY A 163 -3.36 -19.62 1.04
C GLY A 163 -4.51 -20.63 1.13
N PRO A 164 -4.22 -21.93 0.92
CA PRO A 164 -5.21 -23.00 1.10
C PRO A 164 -5.83 -23.03 2.51
N PRO A 165 -6.99 -23.69 2.70
CA PRO A 165 -7.50 -24.01 4.03
C PRO A 165 -6.44 -24.69 4.91
N GLY A 166 -6.36 -24.35 6.20
CA GLY A 166 -5.35 -24.89 7.13
C GLY A 166 -3.98 -24.16 7.12
N SER A 167 -3.75 -23.20 6.22
CA SER A 167 -2.44 -22.52 6.11
C SER A 167 -2.14 -21.50 7.22
N GLY A 168 -3.12 -21.14 8.05
CA GLY A 168 -2.98 -20.16 9.13
C GLY A 168 -3.45 -18.74 8.80
N LYS A 169 -4.30 -18.55 7.78
CA LYS A 169 -4.84 -17.24 7.41
C LYS A 169 -5.68 -16.60 8.53
N SER A 170 -6.66 -17.32 9.07
CA SER A 170 -7.51 -16.79 10.14
C SER A 170 -6.72 -16.51 11.42
N PHE A 171 -5.72 -17.33 11.73
CA PHE A 171 -4.76 -17.03 12.79
C PHE A 171 -4.02 -15.69 12.55
N LEU A 172 -3.58 -15.44 11.32
CA LEU A 172 -2.96 -14.17 10.94
C LEU A 172 -3.94 -12.99 10.96
N SER A 173 -5.19 -13.21 10.53
CA SER A 173 -6.30 -12.26 10.63
C SER A 173 -6.54 -11.82 12.08
N ASP A 174 -6.51 -12.77 13.01
CA ASP A 174 -6.66 -12.53 14.45
C ASP A 174 -5.49 -11.73 15.02
N CYS A 175 -4.27 -12.00 14.57
CA CYS A 175 -3.10 -11.20 14.90
C CYS A 175 -3.23 -9.75 14.39
N ILE A 176 -3.71 -9.57 13.15
CA ILE A 176 -3.96 -8.24 12.57
C ILE A 176 -5.04 -7.51 13.38
N ARG A 177 -6.16 -8.16 13.71
CA ARG A 177 -7.24 -7.57 14.54
C ARG A 177 -6.77 -7.21 15.94
N THR A 178 -5.90 -8.02 16.55
CA THR A 178 -5.29 -7.71 17.85
C THR A 178 -4.41 -6.46 17.75
N ARG A 179 -3.61 -6.35 16.69
CA ARG A 179 -2.71 -5.20 16.48
C ARG A 179 -3.44 -3.93 16.05
N PHE A 180 -4.53 -4.09 15.30
CA PHE A 180 -5.35 -3.05 14.70
C PHE A 180 -6.82 -3.28 15.09
N PRO A 181 -7.26 -2.86 16.29
CA PRO A 181 -8.62 -3.12 16.77
C PRO A 181 -9.74 -2.57 15.88
N MET A 182 -9.43 -1.54 15.07
CA MET A 182 -10.36 -0.92 14.12
C MET A 182 -10.33 -1.55 12.73
N ALA A 183 -9.50 -2.58 12.51
CA ALA A 183 -9.46 -3.30 11.25
C ALA A 183 -10.82 -3.90 10.92
N LYS A 184 -11.17 -3.93 9.63
CA LYS A 184 -12.36 -4.61 9.13
C LYS A 184 -11.95 -5.90 8.46
N ILE A 185 -12.27 -7.03 9.10
CA ILE A 185 -12.10 -8.36 8.51
C ILE A 185 -13.34 -8.66 7.67
N CYS A 186 -13.11 -9.16 6.46
CA CYS A 186 -14.13 -9.64 5.56
C CYS A 186 -13.76 -11.07 5.15
N SER A 187 -14.58 -12.04 5.54
CA SER A 187 -14.47 -13.43 5.14
C SER A 187 -15.80 -13.91 4.55
N ALA A 188 -15.75 -14.74 3.51
CA ALA A 188 -16.94 -15.45 3.05
C ALA A 188 -17.38 -16.50 4.08
N ASP A 189 -16.48 -16.98 4.94
CA ASP A 189 -16.81 -17.97 5.94
C ASP A 189 -17.74 -17.43 7.05
N ASP A 190 -17.69 -16.11 7.32
CA ASP A 190 -18.57 -15.45 8.29
C ASP A 190 -20.06 -15.58 7.92
N PHE A 191 -20.36 -15.71 6.62
CA PHE A 191 -21.72 -15.89 6.12
C PHE A 191 -22.36 -17.19 6.66
N TRP A 192 -21.57 -18.26 6.78
CA TRP A 192 -22.07 -19.58 7.21
C TRP A 192 -22.41 -19.66 8.69
N TYR A 193 -22.11 -18.62 9.46
CA TYR A 193 -22.47 -18.51 10.86
C TYR A 193 -23.73 -17.64 11.09
N LEU A 194 -24.28 -16.98 10.05
CA LEU A 194 -25.36 -16.00 10.23
C LEU A 194 -26.66 -16.64 10.74
N GLU A 195 -27.07 -17.76 10.15
CA GLU A 195 -28.35 -18.43 10.49
C GLU A 195 -28.33 -19.06 11.88
N SER A 196 -27.14 -19.41 12.37
CA SER A 196 -26.91 -19.93 13.70
C SER A 196 -26.57 -18.83 14.72
N ASN A 197 -26.75 -17.54 14.40
CA ASN A 197 -26.37 -16.42 15.27
C ASN A 197 -24.90 -16.47 15.76
N GLY A 198 -24.00 -17.02 14.96
CA GLY A 198 -22.58 -17.16 15.29
C GLY A 198 -22.17 -18.52 15.87
N PHE A 199 -23.10 -19.44 16.13
CA PHE A 199 -22.79 -20.65 16.91
C PHE A 199 -22.28 -21.84 16.08
N GLU A 200 -22.83 -22.05 14.89
CA GLU A 200 -22.54 -23.23 14.05
C GLU A 200 -22.21 -22.85 12.61
N TYR A 201 -21.23 -23.53 12.02
CA TYR A 201 -20.84 -23.37 10.62
C TYR A 201 -21.76 -24.21 9.72
N GLN A 202 -22.57 -23.57 8.89
CA GLN A 202 -23.61 -24.22 8.09
C GLN A 202 -23.34 -24.09 6.58
N PHE A 203 -22.28 -24.73 6.10
CA PHE A 203 -21.89 -24.65 4.68
C PHE A 203 -22.93 -25.30 3.75
N ASP A 204 -23.34 -24.55 2.73
CA ASP A 204 -24.17 -25.04 1.62
C ASP A 204 -23.56 -24.59 0.28
N ILE A 205 -23.09 -25.57 -0.51
CA ILE A 205 -22.48 -25.30 -1.81
C ILE A 205 -23.39 -24.50 -2.76
N ASN A 206 -24.73 -24.65 -2.64
CA ASN A 206 -25.68 -23.95 -3.50
C ASN A 206 -25.76 -22.45 -3.20
N ARG A 207 -25.26 -22.03 -2.03
CA ARG A 207 -25.24 -20.64 -1.56
C ARG A 207 -23.84 -20.03 -1.57
N LEU A 208 -22.86 -20.72 -2.15
CA LEU A 208 -21.48 -20.24 -2.21
C LEU A 208 -21.36 -18.86 -2.87
N ASN A 209 -22.14 -18.61 -3.93
CA ASN A 209 -22.20 -17.30 -4.58
C ASN A 209 -22.74 -16.21 -3.65
N GLU A 210 -23.77 -16.52 -2.85
CA GLU A 210 -24.37 -15.61 -1.86
C GLU A 210 -23.34 -15.25 -0.77
N ALA A 211 -22.60 -16.24 -0.26
CA ALA A 211 -21.54 -16.03 0.71
C ALA A 211 -20.43 -15.10 0.19
N HIS A 212 -19.99 -15.30 -1.06
CA HIS A 212 -19.02 -14.43 -1.70
C HIS A 212 -19.56 -13.02 -1.96
N GLU A 213 -20.81 -12.89 -2.41
CA GLU A 213 -21.46 -11.58 -2.60
C GLU A 213 -21.60 -10.81 -1.28
N TRP A 214 -21.97 -11.50 -0.20
CA TRP A 214 -22.01 -10.94 1.15
C TRP A 214 -20.63 -10.41 1.58
N CYS A 215 -19.57 -11.19 1.37
CA CYS A 215 -18.20 -10.76 1.67
C CYS A 215 -17.74 -9.57 0.80
N HIS A 216 -18.08 -9.58 -0.50
CA HIS A 216 -17.83 -8.47 -1.41
C HIS A 216 -18.50 -7.17 -0.95
N ASN A 217 -19.77 -7.25 -0.54
CA ASN A 217 -20.52 -6.10 -0.03
C ASN A 217 -19.91 -5.55 1.26
N ASN A 218 -19.46 -6.42 2.17
CA ASN A 218 -18.75 -6.00 3.37
C ASN A 218 -17.42 -5.30 3.07
N ALA A 219 -16.63 -5.85 2.15
CA ALA A 219 -15.39 -5.21 1.70
C ALA A 219 -15.66 -3.85 1.03
N TYR A 220 -16.67 -3.77 0.17
CA TYR A 220 -17.11 -2.53 -0.48
C TYR A 220 -17.50 -1.46 0.55
N ASN A 221 -18.34 -1.83 1.53
CA ASN A 221 -18.72 -0.92 2.61
C ASN A 221 -17.50 -0.47 3.42
N ALA A 222 -16.61 -1.40 3.76
CA ALA A 222 -15.40 -1.08 4.51
C ALA A 222 -14.53 -0.04 3.79
N VAL A 223 -14.23 -0.25 2.51
CA VAL A 223 -13.39 0.68 1.74
C VAL A 223 -14.09 2.01 1.46
N ARG A 224 -15.40 1.99 1.21
CA ARG A 224 -16.23 3.18 0.97
C ARG A 224 -16.25 4.11 2.18
N PHE A 225 -16.32 3.56 3.39
CA PHE A 225 -16.27 4.33 4.64
C PHE A 225 -14.84 4.66 5.09
N GLY A 226 -13.82 4.25 4.33
CA GLY A 226 -12.43 4.59 4.63
C GLY A 226 -11.84 3.82 5.81
N HIS A 227 -12.34 2.61 6.11
CA HIS A 227 -11.77 1.79 7.17
C HIS A 227 -10.35 1.34 6.81
N SER A 228 -9.42 1.35 7.79
CA SER A 228 -8.06 0.87 7.56
C SER A 228 -7.46 0.23 8.82
N PRO A 229 -6.78 -0.93 8.69
CA PRO A 229 -6.71 -1.75 7.46
C PRO A 229 -8.03 -2.51 7.20
N VAL A 230 -8.30 -2.81 5.92
CA VAL A 230 -9.28 -3.82 5.53
C VAL A 230 -8.55 -5.15 5.31
N VAL A 231 -9.08 -6.25 5.84
CA VAL A 231 -8.47 -7.59 5.75
C VAL A 231 -9.44 -8.51 5.02
N ILE A 232 -8.99 -9.11 3.92
CA ILE A 232 -9.74 -10.12 3.18
C ILE A 232 -9.20 -11.49 3.59
N ASP A 233 -9.90 -12.20 4.47
CA ASP A 233 -9.52 -13.52 4.98
C ASP A 233 -10.18 -14.64 4.18
N ASN A 234 -9.90 -14.68 2.88
CA ASN A 234 -10.35 -15.74 1.97
C ASN A 234 -9.16 -16.53 1.43
N THR A 235 -9.41 -17.62 0.70
CA THR A 235 -8.32 -18.47 0.18
C THR A 235 -7.44 -17.77 -0.85
N ASN A 236 -8.02 -17.01 -1.79
CA ASN A 236 -7.32 -16.11 -2.72
C ASN A 236 -6.09 -16.75 -3.39
N THR A 237 -6.20 -18.04 -3.72
CA THR A 237 -5.16 -18.86 -4.34
C THR A 237 -4.92 -18.49 -5.79
N ARG A 238 -5.92 -17.93 -6.48
CA ARG A 238 -5.83 -17.51 -7.88
C ARG A 238 -6.09 -16.03 -8.08
N SER A 239 -5.56 -15.48 -9.17
CA SER A 239 -5.70 -14.07 -9.55
C SER A 239 -7.16 -13.62 -9.62
N TRP A 240 -8.04 -14.41 -10.23
CA TRP A 240 -9.46 -14.07 -10.37
C TRP A 240 -10.20 -13.98 -9.03
N GLU A 241 -9.80 -14.75 -8.01
CA GLU A 241 -10.38 -14.70 -6.65
C GLU A 241 -10.09 -13.36 -5.98
N THR A 242 -8.95 -12.73 -6.29
CA THR A 242 -8.55 -11.43 -5.72
C THR A 242 -9.09 -10.22 -6.47
N ARG A 243 -9.56 -10.41 -7.72
CA ARG A 243 -9.82 -9.33 -8.67
C ARG A 243 -10.84 -8.31 -8.15
N HIS A 244 -11.91 -8.77 -7.53
CA HIS A 244 -12.93 -7.89 -6.95
C HIS A 244 -12.31 -6.93 -5.93
N TYR A 245 -11.48 -7.45 -5.02
CA TYR A 245 -10.85 -6.65 -3.96
C TYR A 245 -9.78 -5.71 -4.50
N THR A 246 -8.98 -6.13 -5.49
CA THR A 246 -7.99 -5.24 -6.13
C THR A 246 -8.67 -4.10 -6.91
N ASP A 247 -9.79 -4.37 -7.57
CA ASP A 247 -10.58 -3.33 -8.24
C ASP A 247 -11.18 -2.33 -7.24
N LEU A 248 -11.68 -2.81 -6.09
CA LEU A 248 -12.10 -1.95 -4.99
C LEU A 248 -10.93 -1.11 -4.46
N ALA A 249 -9.78 -1.72 -4.23
CA ALA A 249 -8.61 -1.03 -3.73
C ALA A 249 -8.16 0.09 -4.69
N ARG A 250 -8.11 -0.19 -6.00
CA ARG A 250 -7.80 0.81 -7.03
C ARG A 250 -8.81 1.97 -7.03
N ARG A 251 -10.11 1.65 -7.00
CA ARG A 251 -11.19 2.65 -7.00
C ARG A 251 -11.17 3.57 -5.77
N PHE A 252 -10.81 3.03 -4.62
CA PHE A 252 -10.81 3.76 -3.34
C PHE A 252 -9.41 4.13 -2.84
N HIS A 253 -8.38 3.97 -3.68
CA HIS A 253 -7.00 4.38 -3.40
C HIS A 253 -6.36 3.67 -2.18
N TYR A 254 -6.56 2.36 -2.06
CA TYR A 254 -5.93 1.52 -1.04
C TYR A 254 -4.63 0.88 -1.54
N PHE A 255 -3.61 0.86 -0.70
CA PHE A 255 -2.42 0.03 -0.92
C PHE A 255 -2.74 -1.42 -0.60
N VAL A 256 -2.54 -2.29 -1.58
CA VAL A 256 -2.76 -3.73 -1.42
C VAL A 256 -1.45 -4.39 -1.02
N ILE A 257 -1.50 -5.15 0.06
CA ILE A 257 -0.44 -6.09 0.43
C ILE A 257 -1.05 -7.49 0.34
N MET A 258 -0.52 -8.30 -0.58
CA MET A 258 -0.84 -9.72 -0.66
C MET A 258 -0.05 -10.45 0.43
N VAL A 259 -0.75 -11.14 1.33
CA VAL A 259 -0.13 -11.74 2.51
C VAL A 259 -0.31 -13.25 2.48
N ILE A 260 0.80 -13.99 2.35
CA ILE A 260 0.81 -15.45 2.48
C ILE A 260 1.30 -15.78 3.90
N PRO A 261 0.57 -16.59 4.70
CA PRO A 261 1.05 -17.04 6.00
C PRO A 261 2.45 -17.66 5.91
N GLN A 262 3.33 -17.41 6.88
CA GLN A 262 4.72 -17.91 6.86
C GLN A 262 4.88 -19.29 7.53
N THR A 263 3.77 -20.00 7.77
CA THR A 263 3.83 -21.35 8.34
C THR A 263 4.64 -22.29 7.42
N PRO A 264 5.47 -23.19 7.98
CA PRO A 264 6.29 -24.11 7.17
C PRO A 264 5.46 -25.04 6.28
N TRP A 265 4.26 -25.40 6.72
CA TRP A 265 3.36 -26.33 6.03
C TRP A 265 2.34 -25.64 5.11
N ARG A 266 2.46 -24.33 4.84
CA ARG A 266 1.47 -23.54 4.08
C ARG A 266 1.12 -24.08 2.68
N PHE A 267 1.94 -24.97 2.14
CA PHE A 267 1.74 -25.67 0.86
C PHE A 267 1.84 -27.21 0.98
N ASP A 268 1.86 -27.76 2.20
CA ASP A 268 1.86 -29.21 2.43
C ASP A 268 0.41 -29.70 2.56
N ALA A 269 -0.12 -30.31 1.51
CA ALA A 269 -1.54 -30.66 1.40
C ALA A 269 -2.03 -31.62 2.50
N GLU A 270 -1.22 -32.61 2.89
CA GLU A 270 -1.57 -33.55 3.95
C GLU A 270 -1.71 -32.81 5.28
N THR A 271 -0.70 -32.02 5.63
CA THR A 271 -0.72 -31.21 6.86
C THR A 271 -1.86 -30.20 6.87
N LEU A 272 -2.13 -29.54 5.74
CA LEU A 272 -3.23 -28.60 5.59
C LEU A 272 -4.58 -29.30 5.81
N SER A 273 -4.77 -30.51 5.27
CA SER A 273 -5.99 -31.30 5.45
C SER A 273 -6.24 -31.65 6.93
N MET A 274 -5.19 -31.99 7.68
CA MET A 274 -5.30 -32.28 9.11
C MET A 274 -5.60 -31.04 9.96
N ARG A 275 -5.19 -29.85 9.50
CA ARG A 275 -5.29 -28.58 10.25
C ARG A 275 -6.50 -27.72 9.88
N ASN A 276 -7.21 -28.04 8.78
CA ASN A 276 -8.34 -27.24 8.35
C ASN A 276 -9.60 -27.57 9.18
N VAL A 277 -10.28 -26.53 9.66
CA VAL A 277 -11.44 -26.65 10.57
C VAL A 277 -12.78 -26.81 9.85
N HIS A 278 -12.79 -26.68 8.52
CA HIS A 278 -13.99 -26.78 7.68
C HIS A 278 -14.08 -28.13 6.95
N PHE A 279 -13.23 -29.11 7.34
CA PHE A 279 -13.21 -30.47 6.80
C PHE A 279 -13.12 -30.54 5.26
N VAL A 280 -12.44 -29.57 4.65
CA VAL A 280 -12.13 -29.57 3.21
C VAL A 280 -11.26 -30.78 2.90
N SER A 281 -11.65 -31.56 1.89
CA SER A 281 -10.99 -32.80 1.52
C SER A 281 -9.54 -32.59 1.07
N LEU A 282 -8.70 -33.62 1.26
CA LEU A 282 -7.32 -33.63 0.78
C LEU A 282 -7.24 -33.33 -0.73
N ASP A 283 -8.04 -34.00 -1.56
CA ASP A 283 -8.08 -33.77 -3.00
C ASP A 283 -8.35 -32.29 -3.37
N THR A 284 -9.25 -31.64 -2.63
CA THR A 284 -9.58 -30.22 -2.83
C THR A 284 -8.40 -29.32 -2.44
N ILE A 285 -7.73 -29.64 -1.33
CA ILE A 285 -6.56 -28.90 -0.85
C ILE A 285 -5.38 -29.09 -1.81
N GLU A 286 -5.11 -30.30 -2.27
CA GLU A 286 -4.10 -30.59 -3.29
C GLU A 286 -4.35 -29.79 -4.57
N ALA A 287 -5.60 -29.74 -5.03
CA ALA A 287 -5.97 -28.93 -6.18
C ALA A 287 -5.71 -27.43 -5.92
N LYS A 288 -6.00 -26.92 -4.73
CA LYS A 288 -5.72 -25.52 -4.36
C LYS A 288 -4.22 -25.21 -4.28
N VAL A 289 -3.41 -26.13 -3.74
CA VAL A 289 -1.94 -26.00 -3.70
C VAL A 289 -1.37 -26.01 -5.11
N ARG A 290 -1.74 -26.99 -5.94
CA ARG A 290 -1.26 -27.15 -7.32
C ARG A 290 -1.56 -25.95 -8.19
N ASN A 291 -2.70 -25.30 -7.95
CA ASN A 291 -3.15 -24.14 -8.73
C ASN A 291 -2.88 -22.80 -8.04
N PHE A 292 -1.99 -22.75 -7.05
CA PHE A 292 -1.65 -21.50 -6.40
C PHE A 292 -0.86 -20.59 -7.36
N GLU A 293 -1.42 -19.46 -7.73
CA GLU A 293 -0.83 -18.53 -8.71
C GLU A 293 0.03 -17.47 -8.02
N HIS A 294 1.15 -17.10 -8.63
CA HIS A 294 1.78 -15.83 -8.29
C HIS A 294 0.98 -14.68 -8.93
N ILE A 295 0.59 -13.68 -8.13
CA ILE A 295 -0.19 -12.54 -8.63
C ILE A 295 0.76 -11.36 -8.81
N TYR A 296 0.89 -10.91 -10.05
CA TYR A 296 1.75 -9.79 -10.40
C TYR A 296 0.94 -8.49 -10.50
N PRO A 297 1.38 -7.39 -9.88
CA PRO A 297 0.73 -6.09 -10.00
C PRO A 297 0.94 -5.48 -11.40
N LEU A 298 0.31 -4.33 -11.66
CA LEU A 298 0.61 -3.49 -12.80
C LEU A 298 2.01 -2.87 -12.66
N TYR A 299 2.37 -2.37 -11.47
CA TYR A 299 3.71 -1.88 -11.13
C TYR A 299 3.99 -1.90 -9.63
N TYR A 300 5.27 -1.83 -9.29
CA TYR A 300 5.79 -1.61 -7.93
C TYR A 300 6.37 -0.20 -7.82
N GLY A 301 6.30 0.39 -6.62
CA GLY A 301 6.80 1.74 -6.43
C GLY A 301 6.71 2.23 -5.00
N TRP A 302 7.18 3.46 -4.79
CA TRP A 302 6.98 4.19 -3.54
C TRP A 302 5.81 5.14 -3.67
N PHE A 303 4.84 5.03 -2.79
CA PHE A 303 3.59 5.77 -2.84
C PHE A 303 3.52 6.76 -1.69
N TRP A 304 3.06 7.97 -1.99
CA TRP A 304 2.52 8.85 -0.96
C TRP A 304 1.21 8.28 -0.48
N SER A 305 0.82 8.55 0.76
CA SER A 305 -0.35 7.92 1.37
C SER A 305 -1.56 8.83 1.43
N THR A 306 -2.75 8.27 1.25
CA THR A 306 -4.03 8.98 1.38
C THR A 306 -4.66 8.73 2.75
N PRO A 307 -5.31 9.74 3.36
CA PRO A 307 -6.03 9.57 4.63
C PRO A 307 -7.10 8.49 4.54
N PRO A 308 -7.35 7.73 5.62
CA PRO A 308 -8.36 6.67 5.65
C PRO A 308 -9.74 7.22 5.30
N ASN A 309 -10.17 8.33 5.91
CA ASN A 309 -11.46 8.97 5.60
C ASN A 309 -11.38 10.52 5.61
N ALA A 310 -12.40 11.17 5.07
CA ALA A 310 -12.46 12.64 4.97
C ALA A 310 -12.55 13.33 6.34
N ALA A 311 -13.29 12.74 7.30
CA ALA A 311 -13.41 13.26 8.67
C ALA A 311 -12.06 13.30 9.41
N TYR A 312 -11.17 12.34 9.14
CA TYR A 312 -9.80 12.32 9.66
C TYR A 312 -9.02 13.54 9.18
N SER A 313 -9.20 13.93 7.91
CA SER A 313 -8.59 15.13 7.34
C SER A 313 -9.10 16.41 8.02
N GLU A 314 -10.40 16.52 8.28
CA GLU A 314 -11.01 17.70 8.91
C GLU A 314 -10.62 17.88 10.38
N HIS A 315 -10.74 16.84 11.20
CA HIS A 315 -10.38 16.89 12.63
C HIS A 315 -8.91 17.25 12.87
N HIS A 316 -8.01 16.79 12.00
CA HIS A 316 -6.59 17.15 12.09
C HIS A 316 -6.30 18.59 11.65
N THR A 317 -7.05 19.10 10.67
CA THR A 317 -6.89 20.48 10.18
C THR A 317 -7.35 21.50 11.24
N VAL A 318 -8.45 21.23 11.94
CA VAL A 318 -9.01 22.08 13.01
C VAL A 318 -8.13 22.10 14.27
N ASN A 319 -7.50 20.98 14.63
CA ASN A 319 -6.59 20.93 15.78
C ASN A 319 -5.30 21.75 15.57
N ARG A 320 -4.95 22.08 14.32
CA ARG A 320 -3.79 22.93 13.99
C ARG A 320 -4.08 24.42 14.09
N SER A 321 -5.31 24.84 13.84
CA SER A 321 -5.73 26.25 13.95
C SER A 321 -6.01 26.67 15.39
N LEU A 322 -6.37 25.73 16.29
CA LEU A 322 -6.65 26.03 17.70
C LEU A 322 -5.42 26.06 18.63
N HIS A 323 -4.27 25.52 18.22
CA HIS A 323 -3.04 25.59 19.00
C HIS A 323 -2.06 26.55 18.33
N GLY A 324 -1.91 27.75 18.91
CA GLY A 324 -0.84 28.69 18.58
C GLY A 324 0.52 28.10 18.93
N ILE A 325 1.06 27.26 18.05
CA ILE A 325 2.35 26.60 18.24
C ILE A 325 3.47 27.61 17.97
N THR A 326 4.37 27.77 18.93
CA THR A 326 5.49 28.72 18.84
C THR A 326 6.51 28.30 17.76
N LYS A 327 7.26 29.27 17.19
CA LYS A 327 8.30 29.01 16.17
C LYS A 327 9.37 27.99 16.62
N SER A 328 9.60 27.85 17.92
CA SER A 328 10.56 26.91 18.52
C SER A 328 10.05 25.46 18.54
N GLU A 329 8.75 25.24 18.72
CA GLU A 329 8.13 23.90 18.67
C GLU A 329 8.01 23.36 17.24
N ARG A 330 7.85 24.24 16.24
CA ARG A 330 7.92 23.88 14.81
C ARG A 330 9.26 23.25 14.41
N ARG A 331 10.36 23.68 15.02
CA ARG A 331 11.73 23.16 14.73
C ARG A 331 12.04 21.84 15.44
N ARG A 332 11.32 21.45 16.50
CA ARG A 332 11.56 20.20 17.25
C ARG A 332 10.63 19.04 16.86
N LYS A 333 9.46 19.32 16.24
CA LYS A 333 8.51 18.27 15.80
C LYS A 333 8.67 17.83 14.33
N SER A 334 9.66 18.36 13.61
CA SER A 334 9.80 18.16 12.17
C SER A 334 10.53 16.87 11.74
N SER A 335 10.78 15.89 12.62
CA SER A 335 11.65 14.76 12.27
C SER A 335 11.22 13.35 12.68
N ILE A 336 10.11 13.11 13.38
CA ILE A 336 9.82 11.74 13.88
C ILE A 336 8.42 11.19 13.54
N HIS A 337 7.43 12.03 13.22
CA HIS A 337 6.09 11.54 12.86
C HIS A 337 5.51 12.36 11.70
N SER A 338 5.91 12.03 10.48
CA SER A 338 5.20 12.46 9.26
C SER A 338 3.78 11.92 9.30
N ASP A 339 2.79 12.80 9.19
CA ASP A 339 1.39 12.42 9.01
C ASP A 339 1.16 12.10 7.53
N PRO A 340 0.82 10.85 7.17
CA PRO A 340 0.54 10.45 5.79
C PRO A 340 -0.36 11.43 5.04
N CYS A 341 -1.36 11.96 5.73
CA CYS A 341 -2.41 12.81 5.16
C CYS A 341 -1.88 14.16 4.68
N ILE A 342 -0.75 14.61 5.22
CA ILE A 342 -0.16 15.92 4.92
C ILE A 342 0.88 15.80 3.80
N GLU A 343 1.50 14.63 3.60
CA GLU A 343 2.61 14.48 2.66
C GLU A 343 2.18 14.70 1.20
N VAL A 344 1.02 14.15 0.79
CA VAL A 344 0.47 14.34 -0.58
C VAL A 344 0.19 15.81 -0.84
N ASP A 345 -0.57 16.41 0.06
CA ASP A 345 -1.01 17.79 -0.07
C ASP A 345 0.18 18.77 0.02
N ARG A 346 1.19 18.49 0.86
CA ARG A 346 2.44 19.26 0.91
C ARG A 346 3.21 19.18 -0.41
N LEU A 347 3.28 18.01 -1.05
CA LEU A 347 3.91 17.85 -2.37
C LEU A 347 3.17 18.66 -3.43
N LEU A 348 1.87 18.47 -3.56
CA LEU A 348 1.08 19.06 -4.63
C LEU A 348 0.96 20.58 -4.49
N ARG A 349 0.74 21.11 -3.27
CA ARG A 349 0.71 22.57 -3.06
C ARG A 349 2.05 23.23 -3.37
N TRP A 350 3.15 22.64 -2.89
CA TRP A 350 4.47 23.19 -3.19
C TRP A 350 4.74 23.20 -4.70
N ALA A 351 4.45 22.09 -5.39
CA ALA A 351 4.65 22.01 -6.83
C ALA A 351 3.77 23.04 -7.56
N TRP A 352 2.54 23.25 -7.11
CA TRP A 352 1.61 24.21 -7.72
C TRP A 352 2.10 25.64 -7.54
N ASP A 353 2.49 26.02 -6.33
CA ASP A 353 3.04 27.35 -6.03
C ASP A 353 4.32 27.62 -6.85
N ALA A 354 5.20 26.62 -6.97
CA ALA A 354 6.42 26.72 -7.75
C ALA A 354 6.12 26.91 -9.24
N VAL A 355 5.23 26.09 -9.82
CA VAL A 355 4.83 26.22 -11.23
C VAL A 355 4.21 27.58 -11.50
N ASN A 356 3.28 28.07 -10.67
CA ASN A 356 2.69 29.40 -10.85
C ASN A 356 3.75 30.50 -10.82
N THR A 357 4.68 30.45 -9.86
CA THR A 357 5.80 31.41 -9.78
C THR A 357 6.67 31.39 -11.04
N ILE A 358 6.92 30.20 -11.60
CA ILE A 358 7.69 30.04 -12.84
C ILE A 358 6.93 30.62 -14.03
N MET A 359 5.61 30.42 -14.10
CA MET A 359 4.75 30.97 -15.16
C MET A 359 4.60 32.50 -15.09
N GLU A 360 4.86 33.12 -13.94
CA GLU A 360 4.89 34.58 -13.81
C GLU A 360 6.15 35.21 -14.41
N LEU A 361 7.20 34.42 -14.67
CA LEU A 361 8.43 34.90 -15.30
C LEU A 361 8.15 35.28 -16.76
N PRO A 362 8.32 36.55 -17.19
CA PRO A 362 7.87 37.02 -18.51
C PRO A 362 8.45 36.23 -19.69
N GLY A 363 9.73 35.85 -19.61
CA GLY A 363 10.38 35.05 -20.66
C GLY A 363 9.83 33.63 -20.76
N VAL A 364 9.48 33.02 -19.62
CA VAL A 364 8.98 31.65 -19.57
C VAL A 364 7.57 31.56 -20.15
N ARG A 365 6.67 32.46 -19.72
CA ARG A 365 5.28 32.45 -20.20
C ARG A 365 5.21 32.64 -21.71
N ASN A 366 5.91 33.64 -22.25
CA ASN A 366 5.85 33.95 -23.68
C ASN A 366 6.37 32.78 -24.53
N GLU A 367 7.41 32.09 -24.07
CA GLU A 367 7.96 30.93 -24.76
C GLU A 367 7.02 29.73 -24.74
N LEU A 368 6.33 29.48 -23.62
CA LEU A 368 5.32 28.42 -23.53
C LEU A 368 4.06 28.74 -24.34
N VAL A 369 3.58 29.99 -24.30
CA VAL A 369 2.48 30.48 -25.15
C VAL A 369 2.78 30.20 -26.63
N ASN A 370 3.99 30.55 -27.08
CA ASN A 370 4.44 30.26 -28.44
C ASN A 370 4.53 28.75 -28.72
N SER A 371 5.08 27.98 -27.78
CA SER A 371 5.23 26.52 -27.93
C SER A 371 3.90 25.78 -27.99
N PHE A 372 2.86 26.30 -27.34
CA PHE A 372 1.52 25.70 -27.31
C PHE A 372 0.60 26.26 -28.39
N GLY A 373 1.04 27.29 -29.13
CA GLY A 373 0.23 27.93 -30.17
C GLY A 373 -0.90 28.79 -29.60
N PHE A 374 -0.75 29.31 -28.38
CA PHE A 374 -1.73 30.21 -27.77
C PHE A 374 -1.57 31.66 -28.28
N PRO A 375 -2.64 32.47 -28.24
CA PRO A 375 -2.56 33.91 -28.43
C PRO A 375 -1.60 34.59 -27.44
N GLN A 376 -0.95 35.70 -27.84
CA GLN A 376 0.02 36.41 -26.99
C GLN A 376 -0.59 37.01 -25.71
N ASP A 377 -1.89 37.25 -25.69
CA ASP A 377 -2.66 37.72 -24.54
C ASP A 377 -3.17 36.59 -23.65
N ALA A 378 -2.81 35.34 -23.95
CA ALA A 378 -3.16 34.19 -23.12
C ALA A 378 -2.68 34.39 -21.67
N THR A 379 -3.59 34.10 -20.74
CA THR A 379 -3.35 34.24 -19.31
C THR A 379 -2.46 33.10 -18.80
N ILE A 380 -1.93 33.24 -17.58
CA ILE A 380 -1.21 32.15 -16.91
C ILE A 380 -2.11 30.91 -16.78
N GLN A 381 -3.39 31.12 -16.49
CA GLN A 381 -4.32 30.00 -16.36
C GLN A 381 -4.51 29.26 -17.69
N ASP A 382 -4.57 29.96 -18.82
CA ASP A 382 -4.69 29.33 -20.15
C ASP A 382 -3.46 28.47 -20.48
N VAL A 383 -2.27 28.92 -20.09
CA VAL A 383 -1.04 28.13 -20.25
C VAL A 383 -1.04 26.92 -19.31
N LEU A 384 -1.51 27.07 -18.07
CA LEU A 384 -1.55 25.98 -17.08
C LEU A 384 -2.56 24.89 -17.47
N THR A 385 -3.68 25.24 -18.09
CA THR A 385 -4.70 24.26 -18.53
C THR A 385 -4.29 23.46 -19.76
N HIS A 386 -3.12 23.75 -20.36
CA HIS A 386 -2.49 22.86 -21.34
C HIS A 386 -2.21 21.46 -20.75
N TRP A 387 -1.92 21.38 -19.45
CA TRP A 387 -1.71 20.10 -18.77
C TRP A 387 -2.97 19.65 -18.01
N GLU A 388 -3.20 18.36 -18.02
CA GLU A 388 -4.15 17.65 -17.16
C GLU A 388 -3.41 17.13 -15.91
N SER A 389 -4.06 17.13 -14.77
CA SER A 389 -3.51 16.56 -13.55
C SER A 389 -3.35 15.04 -13.66
N ALA A 390 -2.15 14.54 -13.36
CA ALA A 390 -1.88 13.11 -13.28
C ALA A 390 -2.12 12.52 -11.88
N THR A 391 -2.56 13.34 -10.93
CA THR A 391 -2.58 12.99 -9.51
C THR A 391 -3.98 12.96 -8.92
N VAL A 392 -4.16 12.15 -7.88
CA VAL A 392 -5.31 12.19 -6.98
C VAL A 392 -4.80 12.51 -5.57
N PRO A 393 -5.22 13.63 -4.96
CA PRO A 393 -6.11 14.66 -5.49
C PRO A 393 -5.47 15.42 -6.67
N ASN A 394 -6.31 16.17 -7.41
CA ASN A 394 -5.85 16.93 -8.56
C ASN A 394 -4.74 17.91 -8.16
N PHE A 395 -3.73 17.95 -9.01
CA PHE A 395 -2.69 18.96 -9.03
C PHE A 395 -3.28 20.28 -9.50
N GLY A 396 -3.25 21.27 -8.62
CA GLY A 396 -3.64 22.63 -8.94
C GLY A 396 -5.13 22.89 -9.02
N THR A 397 -5.47 24.18 -9.01
CA THR A 397 -6.85 24.64 -9.12
C THR A 397 -7.21 24.82 -10.59
N GLY A 398 -8.35 24.28 -11.01
CA GLY A 398 -8.87 24.47 -12.38
C GLY A 398 -8.33 23.50 -13.43
N LEU A 399 -7.44 22.56 -13.07
CA LEU A 399 -6.98 21.51 -13.97
C LEU A 399 -7.95 20.32 -13.94
N THR A 400 -8.27 19.81 -15.13
CA THR A 400 -8.95 18.52 -15.28
C THR A 400 -7.99 17.38 -14.94
N ALA A 401 -8.52 16.27 -14.44
CA ALA A 401 -7.72 15.06 -14.27
C ALA A 401 -7.51 14.39 -15.63
N CYS A 402 -6.33 13.78 -15.84
CA CYS A 402 -6.09 12.99 -17.03
C CYS A 402 -6.91 11.70 -17.02
N SER A 403 -6.80 10.88 -18.08
CA SER A 403 -7.58 9.64 -18.20
C SER A 403 -7.28 8.59 -17.11
N THR A 404 -6.08 8.61 -16.52
CA THR A 404 -5.64 7.63 -15.51
C THR A 404 -4.88 8.31 -14.35
N PRO A 405 -5.55 9.16 -13.55
CA PRO A 405 -4.89 9.85 -12.45
C PRO A 405 -4.63 8.86 -11.31
N SER A 406 -3.58 9.09 -10.53
CA SER A 406 -3.19 8.18 -9.43
C SER A 406 -2.69 8.93 -8.21
N ILE A 407 -2.61 8.28 -7.05
CA ILE A 407 -1.90 8.88 -5.92
C ILE A 407 -0.44 9.13 -6.36
N PRO A 408 0.18 10.28 -5.99
CA PRO A 408 1.58 10.52 -6.28
C PRO A 408 2.46 9.33 -5.88
N HIS A 409 3.29 8.87 -6.81
CA HIS A 409 4.14 7.71 -6.62
C HIS A 409 5.41 7.80 -7.46
N ILE A 410 6.42 7.03 -7.06
CA ILE A 410 7.65 6.78 -7.82
C ILE A 410 7.59 5.34 -8.30
N THR A 411 7.49 5.14 -9.61
CA THR A 411 7.51 3.79 -10.19
C THR A 411 8.92 3.22 -10.10
N ALA A 412 9.05 2.13 -9.35
CA ALA A 412 10.29 1.37 -9.22
C ALA A 412 10.43 0.31 -10.32
N MET A 413 9.30 -0.28 -10.74
CA MET A 413 9.27 -1.35 -11.73
C MET A 413 7.87 -1.46 -12.33
N TYR A 414 7.75 -1.36 -13.65
CA TYR A 414 6.50 -1.61 -14.37
C TYR A 414 6.41 -3.08 -14.78
N SER A 415 5.48 -3.84 -14.18
CA SER A 415 5.37 -5.29 -14.36
C SER A 415 4.36 -5.72 -15.40
N LYS A 416 3.37 -4.87 -15.74
CA LYS A 416 2.29 -5.19 -16.68
C LYS A 416 1.64 -6.55 -16.38
N TYR A 417 1.35 -6.82 -15.10
CA TYR A 417 0.79 -8.10 -14.64
C TYR A 417 1.68 -9.31 -14.97
N GLY A 418 3.01 -9.14 -14.85
CA GLY A 418 4.01 -10.18 -15.12
C GLY A 418 4.45 -10.26 -16.59
N ARG A 419 3.81 -9.52 -17.50
CA ARG A 419 4.12 -9.56 -18.94
C ARG A 419 5.34 -8.71 -19.33
N ALA A 420 5.75 -7.77 -18.48
CA ALA A 420 6.94 -6.97 -18.76
C ALA A 420 8.22 -7.80 -18.59
N PHE A 421 9.25 -7.48 -19.37
CA PHE A 421 10.55 -8.15 -19.25
C PHE A 421 11.11 -8.04 -17.83
N GLY A 422 11.58 -9.16 -17.28
CA GLY A 422 12.15 -9.22 -15.93
C GLY A 422 11.12 -9.13 -14.78
N ALA A 423 9.82 -9.06 -15.06
CA ALA A 423 8.78 -8.90 -14.03
C ALA A 423 8.72 -10.05 -13.03
N GLU A 424 8.75 -11.29 -13.52
CA GLU A 424 8.70 -12.47 -12.67
C GLU A 424 9.92 -12.53 -11.75
N TYR A 425 11.12 -12.34 -12.33
CA TYR A 425 12.36 -12.31 -11.56
C TYR A 425 12.36 -11.20 -10.50
N TYR A 426 11.90 -10.00 -10.84
CA TYR A 426 11.81 -8.88 -9.91
C TYR A 426 10.86 -9.18 -8.75
N ALA A 427 9.66 -9.68 -9.05
CA ALA A 427 8.65 -9.98 -8.03
C ALA A 427 9.08 -11.09 -7.08
N LEU A 428 9.88 -12.06 -7.54
CA LEU A 428 10.40 -13.16 -6.72
C LEU A 428 11.64 -12.79 -5.89
N ARG A 429 12.22 -11.59 -6.06
CA ARG A 429 13.34 -11.13 -5.22
C ARG A 429 12.90 -11.10 -3.76
N ARG A 430 13.74 -11.64 -2.87
CA ARG A 430 13.48 -11.65 -1.43
C ARG A 430 13.23 -10.26 -0.85
N SER A 431 13.95 -9.26 -1.37
CA SER A 431 13.77 -7.84 -1.02
C SER A 431 12.34 -7.38 -1.33
N VAL A 432 11.79 -7.76 -2.48
CA VAL A 432 10.43 -7.37 -2.90
C VAL A 432 9.37 -8.22 -2.22
N ASN A 433 9.46 -9.56 -2.32
CA ASN A 433 8.38 -10.48 -1.93
C ASN A 433 8.25 -10.67 -0.41
N GLU A 434 9.36 -10.70 0.32
CA GLU A 434 9.35 -11.10 1.74
C GLU A 434 9.57 -9.94 2.70
N THR A 435 10.30 -8.90 2.27
CA THR A 435 11.00 -8.04 3.23
C THR A 435 10.56 -6.58 3.23
N LEU A 436 10.17 -6.02 2.07
CA LEU A 436 10.06 -4.55 1.92
C LEU A 436 8.67 -4.06 1.46
N LEU A 437 7.76 -4.91 0.99
CA LEU A 437 6.38 -4.51 0.72
C LEU A 437 5.70 -4.03 2.01
N GLY A 438 5.17 -2.81 1.98
CA GLY A 438 4.57 -2.13 3.13
C GLY A 438 5.58 -1.39 4.03
N LYS A 439 6.88 -1.39 3.72
CA LYS A 439 7.87 -0.62 4.48
C LYS A 439 7.89 0.85 4.10
N LEU A 440 8.34 1.66 5.06
CA LEU A 440 8.46 3.10 4.93
C LEU A 440 9.88 3.53 4.55
N PHE A 441 9.96 4.48 3.63
CA PHE A 441 11.19 5.06 3.13
C PHE A 441 11.11 6.59 3.21
N THR A 442 12.27 7.24 3.25
CA THR A 442 12.38 8.70 3.17
C THR A 442 13.02 9.05 1.83
N VAL A 443 12.28 9.71 0.94
CA VAL A 443 12.77 10.17 -0.37
C VAL A 443 12.98 11.68 -0.36
N GLN A 444 13.82 12.17 -1.27
CA GLN A 444 14.11 13.59 -1.41
C GLN A 444 13.58 14.13 -2.74
N ILE A 445 12.69 15.12 -2.70
CA ILE A 445 12.34 15.90 -3.88
C ILE A 445 13.40 16.99 -4.05
N THR A 446 14.04 17.02 -5.21
CA THR A 446 15.16 17.90 -5.53
C THR A 446 14.78 19.07 -6.44
N GLY A 447 13.61 19.01 -7.08
CA GLY A 447 13.19 20.01 -8.04
C GLY A 447 12.00 19.58 -8.89
N LEU A 448 11.69 20.38 -9.91
CA LEU A 448 10.70 20.09 -10.94
C LEU A 448 11.36 20.07 -12.33
N VAL A 449 10.82 19.27 -13.22
CA VAL A 449 11.04 19.33 -14.67
C VAL A 449 9.70 19.66 -15.31
N ILE A 450 9.69 20.72 -16.12
CA ILE A 450 8.51 21.22 -16.84
C ILE A 450 8.83 21.18 -18.33
N THR A 451 8.10 20.34 -19.05
CA THR A 451 8.19 20.18 -20.50
C THR A 451 6.81 20.44 -21.13
N PRO A 452 6.75 20.67 -22.45
CA PRO A 452 5.46 20.73 -23.16
C PRO A 452 4.57 19.49 -22.96
N ARG A 453 5.17 18.34 -22.64
CA ARG A 453 4.46 17.07 -22.45
C ARG A 453 4.09 16.82 -20.99
N THR A 454 4.98 17.13 -20.06
CA THR A 454 4.86 16.66 -18.67
C THR A 454 5.36 17.69 -17.65
N ILE A 455 4.79 17.62 -16.44
CA ILE A 455 5.35 18.21 -15.23
C ILE A 455 5.69 17.06 -14.28
N GLY A 456 6.95 16.96 -13.90
CA GLY A 456 7.45 15.93 -13.00
C GLY A 456 8.28 16.49 -11.86
N ALA A 457 8.17 15.89 -10.67
CA ALA A 457 9.12 16.16 -9.58
C ALA A 457 10.32 15.23 -9.66
N ARG A 458 11.52 15.80 -9.56
CA ARG A 458 12.79 15.06 -9.54
C ARG A 458 13.00 14.44 -8.16
N VAL A 459 13.23 13.13 -8.12
CA VAL A 459 13.37 12.38 -6.87
C VAL A 459 14.80 11.87 -6.75
N LYS A 460 15.40 12.09 -5.58
CA LYS A 460 16.58 11.38 -5.12
C LYS A 460 16.17 10.30 -4.14
N LEU A 461 16.35 9.04 -4.57
CA LEU A 461 16.13 7.87 -3.73
C LEU A 461 17.24 7.74 -2.67
N PRO A 462 16.96 7.07 -1.54
CA PRO A 462 17.99 6.68 -0.59
C PRO A 462 19.13 5.92 -1.27
N ASN A 463 20.37 6.30 -0.98
CA ASN A 463 21.55 5.60 -1.51
C ASN A 463 22.00 4.48 -0.55
N ASP A 464 21.08 3.57 -0.25
CA ASP A 464 21.35 2.39 0.57
C ASP A 464 21.24 1.10 -0.25
N GLU A 465 21.81 0.02 0.26
CA GLU A 465 21.82 -1.27 -0.41
C GLU A 465 20.40 -1.82 -0.63
N VAL A 466 19.48 -1.54 0.29
CA VAL A 466 18.09 -2.02 0.23
C VAL A 466 17.37 -1.41 -0.97
N THR A 467 17.48 -0.10 -1.14
CA THR A 467 16.83 0.67 -2.19
C THR A 467 17.39 0.30 -3.57
N ARG A 468 18.69 -0.02 -3.68
CA ARG A 468 19.28 -0.53 -4.94
C ARG A 468 18.64 -1.83 -5.40
N HIS A 469 18.20 -2.70 -4.49
CA HIS A 469 17.53 -3.94 -4.86
C HIS A 469 16.06 -3.76 -5.28
N LEU A 470 15.45 -2.62 -4.90
CA LEU A 470 14.08 -2.24 -5.25
C LEU A 470 14.01 -1.45 -6.56
N TRP A 471 15.03 -0.69 -6.92
CA TRP A 471 15.01 0.06 -8.17
C TRP A 471 15.24 -0.86 -9.37
N ALA A 472 14.30 -0.89 -10.31
CA ALA A 472 14.41 -1.66 -11.56
C ALA A 472 13.86 -0.91 -12.78
N SER A 473 13.62 0.39 -12.67
CA SER A 473 13.30 1.26 -13.80
C SER A 473 14.55 1.39 -14.68
N ASP A 474 14.35 1.44 -15.98
CA ASP A 474 15.46 1.50 -16.95
C ASP A 474 16.07 2.91 -16.98
N ASP A 475 17.13 3.10 -16.20
CA ASP A 475 17.93 4.34 -16.20
C ASP A 475 18.78 4.49 -17.48
N GLN A 476 18.95 3.44 -18.27
CA GLN A 476 19.77 3.45 -19.49
C GLN A 476 18.94 3.51 -20.77
N GLU A 477 17.62 3.74 -20.66
CA GLU A 477 16.75 3.91 -21.83
C GLU A 477 17.31 5.01 -22.74
N VAL A 478 17.39 4.71 -24.04
CA VAL A 478 17.87 5.65 -25.05
C VAL A 478 16.76 6.66 -25.35
N VAL A 479 17.01 7.93 -25.02
CA VAL A 479 16.03 9.03 -25.13
C VAL A 479 16.41 10.09 -26.17
N PHE A 480 17.52 9.88 -26.86
CA PHE A 480 17.99 10.72 -27.96
C PHE A 480 18.29 9.86 -29.19
N PRO A 481 18.03 10.37 -30.41
CA PRO A 481 18.46 9.71 -31.63
C PRO A 481 20.00 9.79 -31.77
N GLY A 482 20.61 8.76 -32.36
CA GLY A 482 22.08 8.57 -32.41
C GLY A 482 22.93 9.65 -33.11
N ASN A 483 22.32 10.74 -33.62
CA ASN A 483 22.99 11.79 -34.41
C ASN A 483 22.72 13.22 -33.89
N CYS A 484 22.29 13.40 -32.64
CA CYS A 484 21.95 14.74 -32.10
C CYS A 484 23.11 15.47 -31.40
N GLY A 485 24.34 14.94 -31.44
CA GLY A 485 25.51 15.56 -30.81
C GLY A 485 25.49 15.54 -29.27
N ILE A 486 24.69 14.65 -28.68
CA ILE A 486 24.70 14.31 -27.26
C ILE A 486 25.40 12.97 -27.10
N MET A 487 26.45 12.91 -26.28
CA MET A 487 27.17 11.67 -26.05
C MET A 487 26.35 10.74 -25.16
N HIS A 488 26.34 9.44 -25.49
CA HIS A 488 25.82 8.41 -24.60
C HIS A 488 26.74 8.27 -23.39
N VAL A 489 26.21 8.54 -22.20
CA VAL A 489 26.92 8.42 -20.92
C VAL A 489 26.17 7.41 -20.06
N ASN A 490 26.92 6.55 -19.34
CA ASN A 490 26.31 5.67 -18.35
C ASN A 490 25.71 6.51 -17.22
N ARG A 491 24.38 6.50 -17.13
CA ARG A 491 23.67 7.29 -16.11
C ARG A 491 23.75 6.63 -14.73
N PRO A 492 23.78 7.41 -13.64
CA PRO A 492 23.75 6.84 -12.29
C PRO A 492 22.41 6.16 -12.00
N THR A 493 22.45 5.11 -11.17
CA THR A 493 21.24 4.40 -10.72
C THR A 493 20.27 5.34 -10.00
N GLY A 494 18.99 5.23 -10.32
CA GLY A 494 17.92 6.05 -9.74
C GLY A 494 17.73 7.41 -10.40
N CYS A 495 18.50 7.76 -11.44
CA CYS A 495 18.39 9.06 -12.11
C CYS A 495 17.03 9.27 -12.81
N ARG A 496 16.31 8.19 -13.14
CA ARG A 496 14.94 8.26 -13.67
C ARG A 496 13.87 8.38 -12.57
N ALA A 497 14.22 8.38 -11.29
CA ALA A 497 13.24 8.48 -10.21
C ALA A 497 12.51 9.83 -10.24
N HIS A 498 11.18 9.76 -10.38
CA HIS A 498 10.32 10.93 -10.50
C HIS A 498 8.93 10.66 -9.94
N VAL A 499 8.18 11.73 -9.72
CA VAL A 499 6.73 11.70 -9.56
C VAL A 499 6.12 12.44 -10.74
N THR A 500 5.22 11.81 -11.49
CA THR A 500 4.44 12.49 -12.53
C THR A 500 3.33 13.30 -11.87
N ILE A 501 3.31 14.62 -12.12
CA ILE A 501 2.39 15.57 -11.50
C ILE A 501 1.29 15.99 -12.47
N ALA A 502 1.68 16.31 -13.71
CA ALA A 502 0.76 16.68 -14.77
C ALA A 502 1.25 16.18 -16.13
N VAL A 503 0.33 15.94 -17.06
CA VAL A 503 0.61 15.47 -18.42
C VAL A 503 -0.26 16.23 -19.42
N ALA A 504 0.23 16.50 -20.61
CA ALA A 504 -0.58 17.07 -21.68
C ALA A 504 -1.62 16.03 -22.18
N PRO A 505 -2.73 16.46 -22.78
CA PRO A 505 -3.74 15.56 -23.33
C PRO A 505 -3.15 14.50 -24.28
N GLY A 506 -3.49 13.24 -24.04
CA GLY A 506 -3.01 12.11 -24.83
C GLY A 506 -1.58 11.64 -24.52
N VAL A 507 -0.84 12.33 -23.65
CA VAL A 507 0.52 11.95 -23.24
C VAL A 507 0.48 10.89 -22.13
N SER A 508 1.27 9.83 -22.31
CA SER A 508 1.42 8.78 -21.30
C SER A 508 2.29 9.25 -20.12
N PRO A 509 1.91 8.96 -18.85
CA PRO A 509 2.70 9.33 -17.68
C PRO A 509 4.15 8.81 -17.65
N VAL A 510 4.48 7.79 -18.45
CA VAL A 510 5.86 7.26 -18.58
C VAL A 510 6.82 8.27 -19.23
N GLU A 511 6.28 9.20 -20.04
CA GLU A 511 7.06 10.23 -20.71
C GLU A 511 7.79 11.13 -19.73
N THR A 512 7.26 11.36 -18.52
CA THR A 512 7.93 12.17 -17.48
C THR A 512 9.31 11.60 -17.13
N GLY A 513 9.43 10.27 -17.06
CA GLY A 513 10.70 9.61 -16.81
C GLY A 513 11.68 9.77 -17.97
N ARG A 514 11.18 9.73 -19.21
CA ARG A 514 11.99 9.94 -20.43
C ARG A 514 12.46 11.39 -20.55
N ASP A 515 11.58 12.33 -20.27
CA ASP A 515 11.90 13.76 -20.19
C ASP A 515 12.98 14.04 -19.14
N LEU A 516 12.88 13.42 -17.96
CA LEU A 516 13.91 13.52 -16.93
C LEU A 516 15.26 12.94 -17.39
N LEU A 517 15.27 11.79 -18.07
CA LEU A 517 16.50 11.21 -18.60
C LEU A 517 17.18 12.13 -19.63
N ARG A 518 16.41 12.87 -20.43
CA ARG A 518 16.95 13.87 -21.37
C ARG A 518 17.61 15.04 -20.64
N VAL A 519 17.02 15.50 -19.54
CA VAL A 519 17.64 16.51 -18.67
C VAL A 519 18.94 15.98 -18.05
N VAL A 520 18.93 14.73 -17.56
CA VAL A 520 20.12 14.10 -16.97
C VAL A 520 21.25 13.96 -18.00
N ASP A 521 20.95 13.55 -19.22
CA ASP A 521 21.94 13.48 -20.31
C ASP A 521 22.57 14.84 -20.62
N MET A 522 21.75 15.89 -20.67
CA MET A 522 22.24 17.26 -20.86
C MET A 522 23.17 17.70 -19.72
N GLU A 523 22.80 17.43 -18.47
CA GLU A 523 23.61 17.70 -17.28
C GLU A 523 24.96 16.94 -17.33
N LEU A 524 24.94 15.65 -17.68
CA LEU A 524 26.15 14.81 -17.81
C LEU A 524 27.04 15.22 -18.98
N ASN A 525 26.48 15.83 -20.02
CA ASN A 525 27.22 16.38 -21.16
C ASN A 525 27.74 17.81 -20.90
N ASN A 526 27.77 18.27 -19.64
CA ASN A 526 28.17 19.63 -19.24
C ASN A 526 27.33 20.73 -19.92
N ARG A 527 26.06 20.45 -20.22
CA ARG A 527 25.09 21.40 -20.77
C ARG A 527 23.90 21.56 -19.81
N PRO A 528 24.11 22.09 -18.59
CA PRO A 528 23.03 22.29 -17.63
C PRO A 528 22.00 23.35 -18.08
N GLY A 529 22.21 24.06 -19.19
CA GLY A 529 21.31 25.12 -19.62
C GLY A 529 21.47 26.42 -18.83
N ASP A 530 20.76 27.43 -19.28
CA ASP A 530 20.96 28.82 -18.88
C ASP A 530 20.14 29.14 -17.63
N HIS A 531 20.76 29.84 -16.67
CA HIS A 531 20.04 30.34 -15.52
C HIS A 531 19.02 31.42 -15.93
N VAL A 532 17.75 31.23 -15.59
CA VAL A 532 16.65 32.15 -15.90
C VAL A 532 16.38 33.09 -14.73
N ALA A 533 16.15 32.54 -13.54
CA ALA A 533 15.76 33.30 -12.36
C ALA A 533 16.04 32.54 -11.07
N ILE A 534 16.31 33.30 -9.99
CA ILE A 534 16.25 32.78 -8.62
C ILE A 534 14.83 33.05 -8.14
N ILE A 535 14.14 31.99 -7.71
CA ILE A 535 12.81 32.08 -7.12
C ILE A 535 12.87 31.56 -5.68
N LYS A 536 11.74 31.60 -4.98
CA LYS A 536 11.69 31.21 -3.58
C LYS A 536 12.17 29.76 -3.38
N ASN A 537 13.29 29.60 -2.66
CA ASN A 537 13.92 28.33 -2.29
C ASN A 537 14.59 27.55 -3.44
N GLY A 538 14.99 28.23 -4.52
CA GLY A 538 15.70 27.57 -5.61
C GLY A 538 15.98 28.46 -6.81
N SER A 539 16.44 27.82 -7.89
CA SER A 539 16.74 28.49 -9.16
C SER A 539 16.10 27.77 -10.34
N VAL A 540 15.74 28.53 -11.36
CA VAL A 540 15.13 28.04 -12.60
C VAL A 540 16.18 28.11 -13.70
N ARG A 541 16.40 26.99 -14.39
CA ARG A 541 17.23 26.90 -15.58
C ARG A 541 16.38 26.58 -16.81
N ARG A 542 16.81 27.08 -17.95
CA ARG A 542 16.23 26.83 -19.27
C ARG A 542 17.17 25.98 -20.09
N LEU A 543 16.72 24.82 -20.51
CA LEU A 543 17.47 23.89 -21.36
C LEU A 543 16.84 23.87 -22.75
N VAL A 544 17.67 24.05 -23.77
CA VAL A 544 17.28 23.87 -25.18
C VAL A 544 17.74 22.49 -25.62
N ILE A 545 16.79 21.62 -25.94
CA ILE A 545 17.02 20.19 -26.17
C ILE A 545 16.49 19.79 -27.56
N PRO A 546 17.21 18.96 -28.35
CA PRO A 546 16.71 18.46 -29.62
C PRO A 546 15.38 17.72 -29.47
N LYS A 547 14.37 18.05 -30.28
CA LYS A 547 13.07 17.37 -30.30
C LYS A 547 13.22 15.90 -30.70
N LEU A 548 12.29 15.08 -30.21
CA LEU A 548 12.08 13.72 -30.73
C LEU A 548 11.35 13.84 -32.07
N ASN A 549 11.92 13.30 -33.14
CA ASN A 549 11.25 13.27 -34.44
C ASN A 549 10.00 12.37 -34.35
N SER A 550 8.86 12.88 -34.82
CA SER A 550 7.52 12.27 -34.74
C SER A 550 7.35 10.91 -35.42
N ASN A 551 8.38 10.37 -36.07
CA ASN A 551 8.29 9.17 -36.90
C ASN A 551 8.56 7.85 -36.15
N THR A 552 8.91 7.88 -34.86
CA THR A 552 9.33 6.66 -34.13
C THR A 552 8.34 6.15 -33.09
N SER A 553 7.30 6.91 -32.70
CA SER A 553 6.19 6.40 -31.89
C SER A 553 5.01 7.39 -31.84
N PRO A 554 3.74 6.95 -32.00
CA PRO A 554 2.55 7.78 -31.81
C PRO A 554 2.45 8.43 -30.41
N GLU A 555 3.18 7.91 -29.42
CA GLU A 555 3.14 8.36 -28.02
C GLU A 555 3.90 9.68 -27.76
N HIS A 556 4.71 10.14 -28.72
CA HIS A 556 5.54 11.36 -28.56
C HIS A 556 4.93 12.62 -29.17
N CYS A 557 3.77 12.52 -29.83
CA CYS A 557 3.10 13.67 -30.41
C CYS A 557 2.33 14.44 -29.33
N LEU A 558 2.63 15.74 -29.20
CA LEU A 558 1.65 16.67 -28.64
C LEU A 558 0.41 16.56 -29.52
N ALA A 559 -0.74 16.24 -28.93
CA ALA A 559 -2.00 16.25 -29.66
C ALA A 559 -2.18 17.65 -30.25
N GLN A 560 -2.20 17.76 -31.58
CA GLN A 560 -2.60 19.01 -32.22
C GLN A 560 -4.05 19.26 -31.84
N VAL A 561 -4.31 20.37 -31.16
CA VAL A 561 -5.66 20.86 -30.93
C VAL A 561 -6.32 20.95 -32.30
N ALA A 562 -7.41 20.21 -32.49
CA ALA A 562 -8.19 20.27 -33.71
C ALA A 562 -8.71 21.70 -33.88
N THR A 563 -8.07 22.46 -34.77
CA THR A 563 -8.66 23.68 -35.28
C THR A 563 -9.79 23.24 -36.20
N GLU A 564 -11.03 23.55 -35.82
CA GLU A 564 -12.19 23.37 -36.69
C GLU A 564 -11.88 24.03 -38.03
N SER A 565 -11.76 23.21 -39.07
CA SER A 565 -11.43 23.64 -40.42
C SER A 565 -12.57 24.49 -40.97
N SER A 566 -12.39 25.81 -40.97
CA SER A 566 -13.18 26.71 -41.80
C SER A 566 -12.81 26.47 -43.27
N ASN A 567 -13.79 26.01 -44.04
CA ASN A 567 -13.73 25.86 -45.49
C ASN A 567 -13.24 27.14 -46.18
N TYR A 568 -12.04 27.14 -46.73
CA TYR A 568 -11.68 27.99 -47.85
C TYR A 568 -10.89 27.18 -48.88
N HIS A 569 -11.56 26.91 -50.00
CA HIS A 569 -10.95 26.46 -51.24
C HIS A 569 -9.90 27.47 -51.71
N LEU A 570 -8.70 27.00 -52.04
CA LEU A 570 -7.91 27.65 -53.09
C LEU A 570 -7.32 26.62 -54.05
N ARG A 571 -7.52 26.95 -55.33
CA ARG A 571 -7.30 26.13 -56.52
C ARG A 571 -5.83 25.78 -56.75
N ASN A 572 -5.63 24.60 -57.32
CA ASN A 572 -4.48 24.20 -58.10
C ASN A 572 -4.03 25.28 -59.10
N SER A 573 -2.74 25.54 -59.13
CA SER A 573 -2.02 25.87 -60.36
C SER A 573 -0.63 25.25 -60.30
N ASN A 574 -0.40 24.31 -61.21
CA ASN A 574 0.91 23.81 -61.58
C ASN A 574 1.79 24.97 -62.06
N ASP A 575 3.05 24.99 -61.65
CA ASP A 575 4.12 25.36 -62.58
C ASP A 575 5.44 24.69 -62.21
N HIS A 576 6.00 24.03 -63.21
CA HIS A 576 7.34 23.48 -63.19
C HIS A 576 8.37 24.60 -63.32
N ASN A 577 9.40 24.59 -62.48
CA ASN A 577 10.72 24.98 -62.96
C ASN A 577 11.84 24.30 -62.16
N MET A 578 12.54 23.42 -62.86
CA MET A 578 13.87 22.93 -62.52
C MET A 578 14.86 24.09 -62.64
N ASN A 579 15.70 24.31 -61.63
CA ASN A 579 17.03 24.88 -61.83
C ASN A 579 17.99 24.33 -60.77
N HIS A 580 18.95 23.55 -61.25
CA HIS A 580 20.16 23.16 -60.52
C HIS A 580 21.05 24.39 -60.33
N ALA A 581 21.41 24.67 -59.07
CA ALA A 581 22.60 25.45 -58.74
C ALA A 581 23.31 24.77 -57.56
N HIS A 582 24.50 24.23 -57.83
CA HIS A 582 25.48 23.85 -56.82
C HIS A 582 26.12 25.12 -56.26
N ALA A 583 26.06 25.32 -54.93
CA ALA A 583 27.15 25.81 -54.07
C ALA A 583 26.61 26.10 -52.66
N ASP A 584 27.33 25.58 -51.66
CA ASP A 584 27.43 26.03 -50.28
C ASP A 584 26.17 26.54 -49.56
N CYS A 585 25.67 25.74 -48.63
CA CYS A 585 24.94 26.30 -47.51
C CYS A 585 25.20 25.46 -46.26
N SER A 586 26.02 26.02 -45.37
CA SER A 586 25.94 25.84 -43.93
C SER A 586 24.54 25.38 -43.52
N SER A 587 24.44 24.20 -42.91
CA SER A 587 23.20 23.71 -42.31
C SER A 587 22.73 24.71 -41.26
N GLN A 588 21.91 25.67 -41.68
CA GLN A 588 21.10 26.49 -40.80
C GLN A 588 20.11 25.53 -40.16
N ILE A 589 20.51 25.02 -39.01
CA ILE A 589 19.64 24.31 -38.09
C ILE A 589 18.50 25.26 -37.75
N LEU A 590 17.31 25.03 -38.31
CA LEU A 590 16.14 25.82 -37.98
C LEU A 590 15.80 25.63 -36.50
N LEU A 591 15.39 26.71 -35.82
CA LEU A 591 14.86 26.67 -34.46
C LEU A 591 13.64 25.73 -34.27
N SER A 592 13.11 25.13 -35.34
CA SER A 592 12.03 24.13 -35.32
C SER A 592 12.41 22.81 -34.65
N ASP A 593 13.70 22.47 -34.61
CA ASP A 593 14.19 21.13 -34.25
C ASP A 593 14.51 20.96 -32.76
N TYR A 594 14.29 22.02 -31.97
CA TYR A 594 14.55 22.04 -30.54
C TYR A 594 13.29 22.38 -29.76
N GLU A 595 13.21 21.85 -28.55
CA GLU A 595 12.21 22.21 -27.56
C GLU A 595 12.89 22.76 -26.32
N VAL A 596 12.10 23.44 -25.51
CA VAL A 596 12.57 24.07 -24.28
C VAL A 596 12.00 23.33 -23.09
N ILE A 597 12.90 23.00 -22.16
CA ILE A 597 12.58 22.40 -20.88
C ILE A 597 13.01 23.36 -19.79
N TYR A 598 12.14 23.59 -18.82
CA TYR A 598 12.50 24.32 -17.61
C TYR A 598 12.77 23.33 -16.48
N VAL A 599 13.88 23.55 -15.79
CA VAL A 599 14.26 22.78 -14.60
C VAL A 599 14.29 23.73 -13.43
N TYR A 600 13.51 23.43 -12.41
CA TYR A 600 13.54 24.15 -11.14
C TYR A 600 14.31 23.31 -10.13
N ASP A 601 15.47 23.78 -9.70
CA ASP A 601 16.30 23.11 -8.69
C ASP A 601 16.10 23.77 -7.34
N LEU A 602 15.79 22.96 -6.33
CA LEU A 602 15.68 23.42 -4.94
C LEU A 602 17.06 23.66 -4.33
N ASP A 603 17.20 24.75 -3.57
CA ASP A 603 18.40 25.00 -2.75
C ASP A 603 18.59 23.89 -1.71
N PHE A 604 17.48 23.41 -1.15
CA PHE A 604 17.43 22.34 -0.14
C PHE A 604 16.35 21.32 -0.50
N PRO A 605 16.70 20.02 -0.68
CA PRO A 605 15.73 18.99 -1.00
C PRO A 605 14.65 18.82 0.08
N HIS A 606 13.40 18.62 -0.36
CA HIS A 606 12.28 18.32 0.53
C HIS A 606 12.21 16.82 0.84
N GLN A 607 12.13 16.45 2.12
CA GLN A 607 12.10 15.05 2.55
C GLN A 607 10.67 14.54 2.75
N TYR A 608 10.26 13.49 2.04
CA TYR A 608 8.93 12.89 2.14
C TYR A 608 9.01 11.45 2.64
N ARG A 609 8.03 11.05 3.45
CA ARG A 609 7.85 9.66 3.89
C ARG A 609 6.87 8.97 2.95
N VAL A 610 7.27 7.83 2.42
CA VAL A 610 6.56 7.08 1.38
C VAL A 610 6.57 5.59 1.70
N THR A 611 5.54 4.86 1.26
CA THR A 611 5.46 3.41 1.43
C THR A 611 5.88 2.71 0.15
N PHE A 612 6.77 1.74 0.23
CA PHE A 612 7.01 0.83 -0.89
C PHE A 612 5.87 -0.20 -0.99
N ALA A 613 5.14 -0.21 -2.10
CA ALA A 613 3.97 -1.06 -2.30
C ALA A 613 3.83 -1.49 -3.77
N ALA A 614 2.72 -2.17 -4.06
CA ALA A 614 2.35 -2.60 -5.39
C ALA A 614 0.97 -2.03 -5.77
N SER A 615 0.81 -1.67 -7.04
CA SER A 615 -0.47 -1.25 -7.63
C SER A 615 -0.99 -2.36 -8.52
N TYR A 616 -2.07 -3.02 -8.10
CA TYR A 616 -2.71 -4.14 -8.81
C TYR A 616 -3.80 -3.64 -9.77
#